data_AF-A0A7Y7TS59-F1
#
_entry.id   AF-A0A7Y7TS59-F1
#
_cell.length_a   1.000
_cell.length_b   1.000
_cell.length_c   1.000
_cell.angle_alpha   90.00
_cell.angle_beta   90.00
_cell.angle_gamma   90.00
#
_symmetry.space_group_name_H-M   'P 1'
#
loop_
_entity.id
_entity.type
_entity.pdbx_description
1 polymer ?
#
loop_
_entity_poly.entity_id
_entity_poly.type
_entity_poly.pdbx_seq_one_letter_code
_entity_poly.pdbx_strand_id
1 'polypeptide(L)'
;IALGLGKTIVDGGVSLRFCPKYPKKVLQLSNLQTTLRNTQREFYALDLDSSKYIASVKEDVNLLKLKIDDAEEDGSLNHIASTYDFQDQVMRDGINYQGKKLITFANILKYNVFPLCDILNTLLDIGQKEMNNHVEIEFAVNLDTPPNEPSVFSFLQIRPIVEASDKMNVTIGELNKDEMLIYSESALGNGVIENMCDIVYVKPESFKASETKKIAGLIEIINNEFIKQGKNYILIGPGRWGSSDPWLGIPVKWSQISASRLIIEAGLENYRIDPSQGTHFFQNLTSFSVGYFTINPFINEGYYDLDFLSKMPIAYEDDYIRHVHFEKPVIVQIDGKSHKGIVMKPS
;
A
#
# COMPACT_ATOMS: atom_id res chain seq x y z
N ILE A 1 -14.48 -3.54 -2.62
CA ILE A 1 -15.77 -2.98 -2.13
C ILE A 1 -15.88 -3.12 -0.63
N ALA A 2 -16.52 -2.17 0.02
CA ALA A 2 -16.69 -2.13 1.47
C ALA A 2 -18.02 -1.45 1.84
N LEU A 3 -18.57 -1.78 3.01
CA LEU A 3 -19.65 -1.03 3.65
C LEU A 3 -19.10 0.26 4.26
N GLY A 4 -19.92 1.32 4.24
CA GLY A 4 -19.65 2.62 4.84
C GLY A 4 -18.97 3.59 3.88
N LEU A 5 -18.46 4.69 4.44
CA LEU A 5 -17.77 5.72 3.68
C LEU A 5 -16.47 5.21 3.04
N GLY A 6 -16.13 5.81 1.89
CA GLY A 6 -14.95 5.49 1.08
C GLY A 6 -13.63 5.59 1.84
N LYS A 7 -13.59 6.30 2.98
CA LYS A 7 -12.45 6.32 3.91
C LYS A 7 -11.95 4.92 4.28
N THR A 8 -12.85 3.93 4.38
CA THR A 8 -12.44 2.52 4.62
C THR A 8 -11.51 2.01 3.52
N ILE A 9 -11.77 2.35 2.26
CA ILE A 9 -10.94 1.95 1.12
C ILE A 9 -9.66 2.80 1.07
N VAL A 10 -9.78 4.12 1.25
CA VAL A 10 -8.66 5.08 1.21
C VAL A 10 -7.62 4.77 2.28
N ASP A 11 -8.04 4.46 3.50
CA ASP A 11 -7.15 4.13 4.62
C ASP A 11 -6.63 2.68 4.56
N GLY A 12 -6.94 1.91 3.51
CA GLY A 12 -6.51 0.51 3.37
C GLY A 12 -7.17 -0.43 4.38
N GLY A 13 -8.38 -0.10 4.85
CA GLY A 13 -9.17 -0.92 5.74
C GLY A 13 -9.59 -2.25 5.12
N VAL A 14 -10.20 -3.11 5.94
CA VAL A 14 -10.68 -4.42 5.48
C VAL A 14 -11.76 -4.21 4.41
N SER A 15 -11.56 -4.80 3.25
CA SER A 15 -12.48 -4.70 2.12
C SER A 15 -12.50 -5.99 1.33
N LEU A 16 -13.59 -6.23 0.59
CA LEU A 16 -13.72 -7.39 -0.26
C LEU A 16 -13.15 -7.09 -1.66
N ARG A 17 -12.20 -7.92 -2.09
CA ARG A 17 -11.61 -7.89 -3.45
C ARG A 17 -12.23 -8.98 -4.30
N PHE A 18 -12.67 -8.63 -5.49
CA PHE A 18 -13.24 -9.56 -6.44
C PHE A 18 -12.95 -9.10 -7.88
N CYS A 19 -13.10 -10.02 -8.83
CA CYS A 19 -13.05 -9.71 -10.25
C CYS A 19 -14.47 -9.60 -10.79
N PRO A 20 -14.91 -8.46 -11.36
CA PRO A 20 -16.25 -8.32 -11.94
C PRO A 20 -16.57 -9.34 -13.04
N LYS A 21 -15.57 -9.84 -13.77
CA LYS A 21 -15.71 -10.91 -14.76
C LYS A 21 -15.92 -12.30 -14.15
N TYR A 22 -15.44 -12.51 -12.91
CA TYR A 22 -15.54 -13.77 -12.18
C TYR A 22 -16.01 -13.55 -10.72
N PRO A 23 -17.20 -12.99 -10.50
CA PRO A 23 -17.61 -12.48 -9.19
C PRO A 23 -17.84 -13.56 -8.14
N LYS A 24 -18.05 -14.82 -8.58
CA LYS A 24 -18.21 -15.98 -7.69
C LYS A 24 -16.88 -16.54 -7.17
N LYS A 25 -15.73 -16.13 -7.74
CA LYS A 25 -14.40 -16.62 -7.37
C LYS A 25 -13.71 -15.72 -6.33
N VAL A 26 -14.37 -15.49 -5.20
CA VAL A 26 -13.84 -14.65 -4.12
C VAL A 26 -13.00 -15.48 -3.15
N LEU A 27 -11.68 -15.41 -3.25
CA LEU A 27 -10.76 -16.17 -2.40
C LEU A 27 -10.94 -15.87 -0.90
N GLN A 28 -11.27 -14.61 -0.56
CA GLN A 28 -11.54 -14.18 0.81
C GLN A 28 -12.73 -14.91 1.46
N LEU A 29 -13.62 -15.50 0.66
CA LEU A 29 -14.83 -16.21 1.09
C LEU A 29 -14.74 -17.73 0.85
N SER A 30 -13.55 -18.25 0.56
CA SER A 30 -13.33 -19.66 0.19
C SER A 30 -13.64 -20.66 1.30
N ASN A 31 -13.40 -20.27 2.55
CA ASN A 31 -13.75 -21.05 3.73
C ASN A 31 -14.06 -20.13 4.91
N LEU A 32 -14.61 -20.70 5.98
CA LEU A 32 -15.07 -19.94 7.14
C LEU A 32 -13.94 -19.17 7.84
N GLN A 33 -12.79 -19.80 8.06
CA GLN A 33 -11.65 -19.16 8.75
C GLN A 33 -11.13 -17.95 7.96
N THR A 34 -10.98 -18.11 6.65
CA THR A 34 -10.59 -17.03 5.74
C THR A 34 -11.65 -15.91 5.74
N THR A 35 -12.94 -16.26 5.77
CA THR A 35 -14.04 -15.27 5.81
C THR A 35 -13.99 -14.45 7.09
N LEU A 36 -13.90 -15.10 8.25
CA LEU A 36 -13.88 -14.44 9.56
C LEU A 36 -12.67 -13.50 9.76
N ARG A 37 -11.55 -13.80 9.06
CA ARG A 37 -10.34 -12.98 9.07
C ARG A 37 -10.42 -11.79 8.11
N ASN A 38 -11.06 -11.95 6.96
CA ASN A 38 -10.95 -11.02 5.84
C ASN A 38 -12.23 -10.22 5.53
N THR A 39 -13.27 -10.34 6.36
CA THR A 39 -14.51 -9.55 6.25
C THR A 39 -14.50 -8.36 7.22
N GLN A 40 -15.19 -7.29 6.86
CA GLN A 40 -15.29 -6.09 7.67
C GLN A 40 -15.87 -6.38 9.05
N ARG A 41 -15.28 -5.75 10.06
CA ARG A 41 -15.79 -5.74 11.45
C ARG A 41 -16.24 -4.35 11.89
N GLU A 42 -15.74 -3.34 11.21
CA GLU A 42 -16.00 -1.93 11.46
C GLU A 42 -16.16 -1.21 10.11
N PHE A 43 -16.88 -0.10 10.14
CA PHE A 43 -17.09 0.77 8.99
C PHE A 43 -17.13 2.24 9.44
N TYR A 44 -16.88 3.14 8.49
CA TYR A 44 -17.03 4.57 8.74
C TYR A 44 -18.42 5.06 8.33
N ALA A 45 -19.04 5.87 9.17
CA ALA A 45 -20.30 6.56 8.92
C ALA A 45 -20.14 8.06 9.18
N LEU A 46 -21.09 8.87 8.69
CA LEU A 46 -21.15 10.30 8.96
C LEU A 46 -22.21 10.54 10.03
N ASP A 47 -21.87 11.28 11.09
CA ASP A 47 -22.88 11.76 12.04
C ASP A 47 -23.69 12.89 11.38
N LEU A 48 -24.99 12.66 11.19
CA LEU A 48 -25.92 13.65 10.63
C LEU A 48 -26.54 14.57 11.69
N ASP A 49 -26.25 14.34 12.98
CA ASP A 49 -26.67 15.23 14.06
C ASP A 49 -25.87 16.55 14.01
N SER A 50 -26.51 17.57 13.43
CA SER A 50 -25.93 18.92 13.31
C SER A 50 -25.46 19.53 14.63
N SER A 51 -25.99 19.10 15.78
CA SER A 51 -25.59 19.61 17.09
C SER A 51 -24.21 19.11 17.54
N LYS A 52 -23.74 17.99 16.98
CA LYS A 52 -22.45 17.37 17.28
C LYS A 52 -21.37 17.72 16.26
N TYR A 53 -21.72 18.50 15.24
CA TYR A 53 -20.79 18.90 14.21
C TYR A 53 -19.66 19.77 14.78
N ILE A 54 -18.42 19.40 14.47
CA ILE A 54 -17.22 20.13 14.87
C ILE A 54 -16.53 20.65 13.61
N ALA A 55 -16.45 21.98 13.50
CA ALA A 55 -15.64 22.62 12.46
C ALA A 55 -14.15 22.36 12.75
N SER A 56 -13.49 21.62 11.86
CA SER A 56 -12.09 21.24 12.00
C SER A 56 -11.43 21.11 10.62
N VAL A 57 -10.11 21.33 10.58
CA VAL A 57 -9.28 21.05 9.39
C VAL A 57 -8.98 19.56 9.22
N LYS A 58 -9.23 18.75 10.25
CA LYS A 58 -9.03 17.31 10.20
C LYS A 58 -10.28 16.62 9.64
N GLU A 59 -10.10 15.80 8.62
CA GLU A 59 -11.19 15.15 7.86
C GLU A 59 -11.95 14.07 8.64
N ASP A 60 -11.39 13.58 9.75
CA ASP A 60 -11.91 12.46 10.53
C ASP A 60 -12.78 12.85 11.72
N VAL A 61 -12.82 14.14 12.08
CA VAL A 61 -13.45 14.59 13.34
C VAL A 61 -14.96 14.35 13.39
N ASN A 62 -15.63 14.43 12.24
CA ASN A 62 -17.07 14.22 12.13
C ASN A 62 -17.42 12.80 11.66
N LEU A 63 -16.43 11.91 11.54
CA LEU A 63 -16.63 10.54 11.11
C LEU A 63 -16.78 9.63 12.31
N LEU A 64 -17.82 8.81 12.28
CA LEU A 64 -18.04 7.74 13.26
C LEU A 64 -17.39 6.47 12.75
N LYS A 65 -16.71 5.75 13.64
CA LYS A 65 -16.22 4.39 13.38
C LYS A 65 -17.09 3.41 14.16
N LEU A 66 -17.97 2.71 13.45
CA LEU A 66 -18.99 1.84 14.04
C LEU A 66 -18.66 0.38 13.76
N LYS A 67 -19.18 -0.54 14.58
CA LYS A 67 -19.06 -1.99 14.35
C LYS A 67 -20.19 -2.46 13.43
N ILE A 68 -19.98 -3.57 12.73
CA ILE A 68 -21.04 -4.16 11.88
C ILE A 68 -22.32 -4.43 12.67
N ASP A 69 -22.19 -4.87 13.92
CA ASP A 69 -23.34 -5.16 14.79
C ASP A 69 -24.23 -3.92 15.02
N ASP A 70 -23.65 -2.70 14.97
CA ASP A 70 -24.39 -1.44 15.14
C ASP A 70 -25.28 -1.11 13.92
N ALA A 71 -24.99 -1.71 12.75
CA ALA A 71 -25.74 -1.51 11.50
C ALA A 71 -26.87 -2.55 11.29
N GLU A 72 -27.09 -3.46 12.24
CA GLU A 72 -28.16 -4.45 12.11
C GLU A 72 -29.55 -3.82 12.20
N GLU A 73 -29.71 -2.79 13.05
CA GLU A 73 -31.00 -2.16 13.32
C GLU A 73 -31.47 -1.22 12.19
N ASP A 74 -30.54 -0.68 11.40
CA ASP A 74 -30.84 0.30 10.35
C ASP A 74 -31.13 -0.34 8.97
N GLY A 75 -31.00 -1.66 8.84
CA GLY A 75 -31.29 -2.39 7.60
C GLY A 75 -30.20 -2.33 6.53
N SER A 76 -29.10 -1.61 6.75
CA SER A 76 -28.01 -1.45 5.77
C SER A 76 -27.36 -2.78 5.37
N LEU A 77 -27.49 -3.82 6.20
CA LEU A 77 -26.87 -5.12 5.99
C LEU A 77 -27.65 -6.07 5.08
N ASN A 78 -28.93 -5.77 4.77
CA ASN A 78 -29.88 -6.66 4.07
C ASN A 78 -29.32 -7.30 2.80
N HIS A 79 -28.60 -6.52 1.99
CA HIS A 79 -28.11 -6.94 0.68
C HIS A 79 -26.62 -7.30 0.66
N ILE A 80 -25.92 -7.19 1.79
CA ILE A 80 -24.46 -7.29 1.82
C ILE A 80 -23.90 -8.24 2.86
N ALA A 81 -24.71 -8.69 3.83
CA ALA A 81 -24.25 -9.58 4.88
C ALA A 81 -24.72 -11.04 4.69
N SER A 82 -23.84 -11.96 5.08
CA SER A 82 -24.18 -13.36 5.39
C SER A 82 -24.12 -13.56 6.91
N THR A 83 -24.81 -14.56 7.42
CA THR A 83 -24.78 -14.93 8.84
C THR A 83 -23.92 -16.15 9.07
N TYR A 84 -23.02 -16.09 10.04
CA TYR A 84 -22.30 -17.24 10.57
C TYR A 84 -23.05 -17.82 11.77
N ASP A 85 -23.54 -19.04 11.60
CA ASP A 85 -24.19 -19.83 12.63
C ASP A 85 -23.15 -20.55 13.47
N PHE A 86 -23.09 -20.22 14.76
CA PHE A 86 -22.11 -20.82 15.69
C PHE A 86 -22.46 -22.27 16.07
N GLN A 87 -23.74 -22.66 16.03
CA GLN A 87 -24.18 -23.99 16.43
C GLN A 87 -23.84 -25.00 15.34
N ASP A 88 -24.20 -24.67 14.11
CA ASP A 88 -23.99 -25.54 12.95
C ASP A 88 -22.59 -25.34 12.31
N GLN A 89 -21.86 -24.31 12.73
CA GLN A 89 -20.58 -23.87 12.13
C GLN A 89 -20.64 -23.63 10.62
N VAL A 90 -21.79 -23.20 10.11
CA VAL A 90 -22.02 -22.91 8.69
C VAL A 90 -22.24 -21.43 8.44
N MET A 91 -21.86 -20.97 7.26
CA MET A 91 -22.24 -19.66 6.76
C MET A 91 -23.52 -19.78 5.94
N ARG A 92 -24.51 -18.96 6.25
CA ARG A 92 -25.79 -18.86 5.54
C ARG A 92 -25.89 -17.48 4.92
N ASP A 93 -26.17 -17.40 3.62
CA ASP A 93 -26.29 -16.11 2.94
C ASP A 93 -27.58 -15.39 3.39
N GLY A 94 -27.47 -14.09 3.69
CA GLY A 94 -28.53 -13.27 4.27
C GLY A 94 -28.45 -13.08 5.79
N ILE A 95 -29.32 -12.20 6.30
CA ILE A 95 -29.32 -11.76 7.71
C ILE A 95 -30.41 -12.40 8.58
N ASN A 96 -31.34 -13.16 7.99
CA ASN A 96 -32.51 -13.72 8.69
C ASN A 96 -32.20 -14.86 9.67
N TYR A 97 -30.92 -15.23 9.80
CA TYR A 97 -30.46 -16.30 10.67
C TYR A 97 -29.89 -15.73 11.97
N GLN A 98 -29.95 -16.52 13.03
CA GLN A 98 -29.26 -16.19 14.29
C GLN A 98 -27.76 -16.43 14.14
N GLY A 99 -26.95 -15.53 14.69
CA GLY A 99 -25.49 -15.63 14.64
C GLY A 99 -24.82 -14.35 14.14
N LYS A 100 -23.51 -14.43 13.93
CA LYS A 100 -22.67 -13.25 13.63
C LYS A 100 -22.81 -12.81 12.18
N LYS A 101 -23.02 -11.51 11.94
CA LYS A 101 -23.07 -10.95 10.58
C LYS A 101 -21.67 -10.75 10.02
N LEU A 102 -21.51 -11.12 8.76
CA LEU A 102 -20.25 -11.03 8.00
C LEU A 102 -20.54 -10.33 6.69
N ILE A 103 -19.76 -9.29 6.37
CA ILE A 103 -19.92 -8.53 5.13
C ILE A 103 -19.29 -9.30 3.97
N THR A 104 -20.12 -10.06 3.24
CA THR A 104 -19.72 -10.97 2.16
C THR A 104 -20.13 -10.50 0.78
N PHE A 105 -21.09 -9.56 0.70
CA PHE A 105 -21.73 -9.13 -0.54
C PHE A 105 -22.34 -10.28 -1.34
N ALA A 106 -22.74 -11.38 -0.70
CA ALA A 106 -23.23 -12.59 -1.39
C ALA A 106 -24.45 -12.31 -2.30
N ASN A 107 -25.41 -11.49 -1.83
CA ASN A 107 -26.59 -11.13 -2.62
C ASN A 107 -26.26 -10.34 -3.89
N ILE A 108 -25.16 -9.59 -3.89
CA ILE A 108 -24.69 -8.86 -5.07
C ILE A 108 -23.84 -9.79 -5.96
N LEU A 109 -22.83 -10.45 -5.38
CA LEU A 109 -21.80 -11.17 -6.16
C LEU A 109 -22.22 -12.57 -6.61
N LYS A 110 -23.08 -13.25 -5.86
CA LYS A 110 -23.57 -14.61 -6.19
C LYS A 110 -24.95 -14.59 -6.82
N TYR A 111 -25.86 -13.81 -6.24
CA TYR A 111 -27.29 -13.82 -6.58
C TYR A 111 -27.71 -12.66 -7.50
N ASN A 112 -26.82 -11.72 -7.78
CA ASN A 112 -27.04 -10.61 -8.72
C ASN A 112 -28.30 -9.77 -8.41
N VAL A 113 -28.61 -9.56 -7.13
CA VAL A 113 -29.73 -8.70 -6.70
C VAL A 113 -29.55 -7.26 -7.20
N PHE A 114 -28.29 -6.85 -7.36
CA PHE A 114 -27.91 -5.58 -7.99
C PHE A 114 -26.81 -5.87 -9.02
N PRO A 115 -26.93 -5.37 -10.28
CA PRO A 115 -26.04 -5.73 -11.39
C PRO A 115 -24.68 -5.02 -11.33
N LEU A 116 -24.04 -5.01 -10.15
CA LEU A 116 -22.77 -4.33 -9.91
C LEU A 116 -21.70 -4.80 -10.89
N CYS A 117 -21.59 -6.11 -11.10
CA CYS A 117 -20.53 -6.68 -11.92
C CYS A 117 -20.66 -6.25 -13.38
N ASP A 118 -21.89 -6.20 -13.90
CA ASP A 118 -22.16 -5.79 -15.28
C ASP A 118 -21.86 -4.29 -15.47
N ILE A 119 -22.27 -3.46 -14.51
CA ILE A 119 -21.97 -2.02 -14.50
C ILE A 119 -20.45 -1.80 -14.49
N LEU A 120 -19.72 -2.49 -13.60
CA LEU A 120 -18.27 -2.33 -13.49
C LEU A 120 -17.54 -2.80 -14.75
N ASN A 121 -17.91 -3.94 -15.33
CA ASN A 121 -17.33 -4.40 -16.61
C ASN A 121 -17.56 -3.36 -17.71
N THR A 122 -18.79 -2.86 -17.84
CA THR A 122 -19.14 -1.84 -18.84
C THR A 122 -18.32 -0.56 -18.66
N LEU A 123 -18.22 -0.04 -17.43
CA LEU A 123 -17.48 1.20 -17.16
C LEU A 123 -15.98 1.04 -17.36
N LEU A 124 -15.40 -0.10 -16.96
CA LEU A 124 -13.98 -0.38 -17.15
C LEU A 124 -13.65 -0.53 -18.65
N ASP A 125 -14.47 -1.23 -19.42
CA ASP A 125 -14.27 -1.43 -20.85
C ASP A 125 -14.36 -0.09 -21.61
N ILE A 126 -15.38 0.73 -21.32
CA ILE A 126 -15.54 2.06 -21.91
C ILE A 126 -14.39 2.96 -21.49
N GLY A 127 -14.09 3.03 -20.19
CA GLY A 127 -13.02 3.87 -19.67
C GLY A 127 -11.67 3.53 -20.29
N GLN A 128 -11.35 2.24 -20.39
CA GLN A 128 -10.11 1.78 -21.01
C GLN A 128 -10.03 2.18 -22.49
N LYS A 129 -11.13 2.00 -23.23
CA LYS A 129 -11.19 2.32 -24.65
C LYS A 129 -11.05 3.82 -24.92
N GLU A 130 -11.80 4.65 -24.19
CA GLU A 130 -11.86 6.10 -24.43
C GLU A 130 -10.63 6.84 -23.89
N MET A 131 -9.99 6.33 -22.83
CA MET A 131 -8.73 6.89 -22.30
C MET A 131 -7.48 6.27 -22.93
N ASN A 132 -7.65 5.26 -23.80
CA ASN A 132 -6.56 4.51 -24.44
C ASN A 132 -5.48 4.03 -23.45
N ASN A 133 -5.91 3.65 -22.25
CA ASN A 133 -5.05 3.19 -21.17
C ASN A 133 -5.89 2.40 -20.15
N HIS A 134 -5.27 1.56 -19.33
CA HIS A 134 -5.96 0.97 -18.18
C HIS A 134 -6.49 2.09 -17.26
N VAL A 135 -7.65 1.87 -16.63
CA VAL A 135 -8.30 2.87 -15.79
C VAL A 135 -8.62 2.31 -14.41
N GLU A 136 -8.55 3.19 -13.41
CA GLU A 136 -9.14 2.98 -12.10
C GLU A 136 -10.42 3.80 -11.97
N ILE A 137 -11.42 3.25 -11.26
CA ILE A 137 -12.69 3.91 -11.03
C ILE A 137 -13.08 3.90 -9.56
N GLU A 138 -13.69 4.98 -9.10
CA GLU A 138 -14.32 5.09 -7.80
C GLU A 138 -15.83 5.21 -7.96
N PHE A 139 -16.57 4.51 -7.12
CA PHE A 139 -18.02 4.48 -7.16
C PHE A 139 -18.62 4.30 -5.78
N ALA A 140 -19.89 4.68 -5.64
CA ALA A 140 -20.73 4.36 -4.49
C ALA A 140 -22.02 3.69 -4.95
N VAL A 141 -22.59 2.84 -4.10
CA VAL A 141 -23.87 2.19 -4.36
C VAL A 141 -24.78 2.44 -3.18
N ASN A 142 -25.97 3.00 -3.42
CA ASN A 142 -27.04 3.03 -2.45
C ASN A 142 -28.04 1.91 -2.76
N LEU A 143 -28.11 0.91 -1.88
CA LEU A 143 -29.05 -0.19 -1.97
C LEU A 143 -30.30 0.04 -1.11
N ASP A 144 -30.24 0.99 -0.17
CA ASP A 144 -31.36 1.36 0.69
C ASP A 144 -32.11 2.52 0.04
N THR A 145 -33.00 2.16 -0.89
CA THR A 145 -33.88 3.10 -1.58
C THR A 145 -35.33 2.86 -1.15
N PRO A 146 -36.19 3.90 -1.21
CA PRO A 146 -37.60 3.75 -0.90
C PRO A 146 -38.25 2.59 -1.68
N PRO A 147 -39.32 1.97 -1.14
CA PRO A 147 -40.01 0.88 -1.83
C PRO A 147 -40.41 1.26 -3.25
N ASN A 148 -40.09 0.39 -4.22
CA ASN A 148 -40.28 0.58 -5.67
C ASN A 148 -39.35 1.62 -6.35
N GLU A 149 -38.36 2.16 -5.64
CA GLU A 149 -37.30 2.94 -6.26
C GLU A 149 -36.08 2.07 -6.56
N PRO A 150 -35.43 2.26 -7.73
CA PRO A 150 -34.24 1.48 -8.08
C PRO A 150 -33.05 1.86 -7.20
N SER A 151 -32.26 0.87 -6.81
CA SER A 151 -30.94 1.11 -6.19
C SER A 151 -30.07 2.01 -7.08
N VAL A 152 -29.27 2.88 -6.46
CA VAL A 152 -28.51 3.92 -7.15
C VAL A 152 -27.04 3.54 -7.26
N PHE A 153 -26.48 3.58 -8.46
CA PHE A 153 -25.04 3.55 -8.71
C PHE A 153 -24.54 4.98 -8.95
N SER A 154 -23.55 5.42 -8.19
CA SER A 154 -22.91 6.72 -8.36
C SER A 154 -21.48 6.52 -8.85
N PHE A 155 -21.19 6.99 -10.06
CA PHE A 155 -19.84 7.02 -10.62
C PHE A 155 -19.14 8.29 -10.13
N LEU A 156 -18.12 8.12 -9.29
CA LEU A 156 -17.51 9.25 -8.57
C LEU A 156 -16.26 9.76 -9.27
N GLN A 157 -15.41 8.85 -9.73
CA GLN A 157 -14.14 9.21 -10.34
C GLN A 157 -13.68 8.15 -11.34
N ILE A 158 -12.94 8.59 -12.34
CA ILE A 158 -12.16 7.75 -13.23
C ILE A 158 -10.79 8.39 -13.45
N ARG A 159 -9.73 7.59 -13.40
CA ARG A 159 -8.37 8.03 -13.70
C ARG A 159 -7.67 6.99 -14.56
N PRO A 160 -6.87 7.39 -15.56
CA PRO A 160 -5.98 6.47 -16.22
C PRO A 160 -4.92 6.00 -15.23
N ILE A 161 -4.67 4.70 -15.20
CA ILE A 161 -3.53 4.13 -14.49
C ILE A 161 -2.31 4.54 -15.29
N VAL A 162 -1.43 5.34 -14.70
CA VAL A 162 -0.12 5.59 -15.30
C VAL A 162 0.63 4.27 -15.25
N GLU A 163 0.64 3.54 -16.37
CA GLU A 163 1.63 2.50 -16.57
C GLU A 163 2.99 3.20 -16.43
N ALA A 164 3.70 2.93 -15.32
CA ALA A 164 5.14 3.12 -15.31
C ALA A 164 5.62 2.34 -16.53
N SER A 165 6.14 3.03 -17.53
CA SER A 165 6.42 2.53 -18.87
C SER A 165 7.04 1.12 -18.84
N ASP A 166 6.19 0.11 -18.96
CA ASP A 166 6.55 -1.28 -18.75
C ASP A 166 6.94 -1.89 -20.09
N LYS A 167 7.98 -1.33 -20.74
CA LYS A 167 8.63 -1.92 -21.93
C LYS A 167 10.12 -1.64 -22.05
N MET A 168 10.87 -1.56 -20.94
CA MET A 168 12.25 -2.04 -21.00
C MET A 168 12.25 -3.44 -20.40
N ASN A 169 12.53 -4.46 -21.22
CA ASN A 169 13.01 -5.74 -20.69
C ASN A 169 14.38 -5.45 -20.08
N VAL A 170 14.40 -4.98 -18.83
CA VAL A 170 15.62 -4.82 -18.06
C VAL A 170 16.04 -6.21 -17.66
N THR A 171 16.86 -6.85 -18.49
CA THR A 171 17.52 -8.10 -18.11
C THR A 171 18.81 -7.71 -17.40
N ILE A 172 18.83 -7.86 -16.08
CA ILE A 172 20.05 -7.70 -15.29
C ILE A 172 20.93 -8.94 -15.58
N GLY A 173 21.86 -8.78 -16.52
CA GLY A 173 22.83 -9.81 -16.90
C GLY A 173 23.98 -9.95 -15.91
N GLU A 174 25.05 -10.64 -16.33
CA GLU A 174 26.31 -10.69 -15.57
C GLU A 174 27.00 -9.33 -15.64
N LEU A 175 26.71 -8.49 -14.64
CA LEU A 175 27.33 -7.19 -14.48
C LEU A 175 28.48 -7.28 -13.48
N ASN A 176 29.56 -6.53 -13.71
CA ASN A 176 30.73 -6.54 -12.86
C ASN A 176 30.41 -5.93 -11.49
N LYS A 177 30.79 -6.64 -10.41
CA LYS A 177 30.58 -6.19 -9.02
C LYS A 177 31.19 -4.81 -8.76
N ASP A 178 32.28 -4.49 -9.46
CA ASP A 178 33.02 -3.24 -9.28
C ASP A 178 32.23 -2.00 -9.75
N GLU A 179 31.31 -2.18 -10.70
CA GLU A 179 30.48 -1.10 -11.28
C GLU A 179 29.19 -0.86 -10.48
N MET A 180 28.82 -1.80 -9.59
CA MET A 180 27.61 -1.72 -8.79
C MET A 180 27.87 -1.04 -7.45
N LEU A 181 26.98 -0.12 -7.09
CA LEU A 181 26.91 0.46 -5.77
C LEU A 181 26.04 -0.40 -4.84
N ILE A 182 24.93 -0.93 -5.37
CA ILE A 182 23.95 -1.72 -4.62
C ILE A 182 23.46 -2.87 -5.51
N TYR A 183 23.35 -4.06 -4.93
CA TYR A 183 22.76 -5.25 -5.57
C TYR A 183 21.76 -5.90 -4.61
N SER A 184 20.59 -6.28 -5.13
CA SER A 184 19.54 -6.99 -4.41
C SER A 184 19.02 -8.16 -5.23
N GLU A 185 18.84 -9.31 -4.56
CA GLU A 185 18.13 -10.49 -5.11
C GLU A 185 16.65 -10.50 -4.70
N SER A 186 16.21 -9.48 -3.97
CA SER A 186 14.83 -9.27 -3.55
C SER A 186 14.46 -7.82 -3.83
N ALA A 187 14.07 -7.56 -5.07
CA ALA A 187 13.63 -6.27 -5.55
C ALA A 187 12.17 -6.31 -5.98
N LEU A 188 11.44 -5.25 -5.67
CA LEU A 188 10.08 -4.98 -6.10
C LEU A 188 10.05 -3.70 -6.92
N GLY A 189 9.21 -3.70 -7.96
CA GLY A 189 9.19 -2.70 -9.02
C GLY A 189 9.64 -3.29 -10.35
N ASN A 190 9.62 -2.47 -11.39
CA ASN A 190 10.15 -2.83 -12.70
C ASN A 190 10.55 -1.56 -13.46
N GLY A 191 11.68 -1.59 -14.17
CA GLY A 191 12.14 -0.49 -15.03
C GLY A 191 13.47 0.13 -14.62
N VAL A 192 13.73 1.35 -15.12
CA VAL A 192 14.98 2.10 -14.94
C VAL A 192 14.69 3.48 -14.33
N ILE A 193 15.45 3.89 -13.32
CA ILE A 193 15.39 5.23 -12.70
C ILE A 193 16.74 5.92 -12.95
N GLU A 194 16.76 6.93 -13.81
CA GLU A 194 18.02 7.52 -14.34
C GLU A 194 18.40 8.87 -13.69
N ASN A 195 17.53 9.47 -12.88
CA ASN A 195 17.69 10.85 -12.38
C ASN A 195 17.90 10.91 -10.85
N MET A 196 18.77 10.05 -10.32
CA MET A 196 19.04 10.00 -8.88
C MET A 196 20.45 10.48 -8.55
N CYS A 197 20.60 11.62 -7.88
CA CYS A 197 21.91 12.12 -7.45
C CYS A 197 22.14 11.96 -5.95
N ASP A 198 21.12 11.65 -5.18
CA ASP A 198 21.14 11.74 -3.73
C ASP A 198 20.82 10.39 -3.07
N ILE A 199 21.69 9.96 -2.15
CA ILE A 199 21.48 8.78 -1.31
C ILE A 199 21.50 9.21 0.15
N VAL A 200 20.44 8.87 0.87
CA VAL A 200 20.31 9.08 2.30
C VAL A 200 20.31 7.70 2.96
N TYR A 201 21.24 7.48 3.89
CA TYR A 201 21.31 6.21 4.59
C TYR A 201 21.53 6.38 6.09
N VAL A 202 20.96 5.45 6.86
CA VAL A 202 21.23 5.32 8.30
C VAL A 202 22.54 4.56 8.48
N LYS A 203 23.51 5.16 9.18
CA LYS A 203 24.83 4.59 9.46
C LYS A 203 24.69 3.31 10.30
N PRO A 204 25.09 2.13 9.76
CA PRO A 204 24.95 0.86 10.47
C PRO A 204 25.62 0.85 11.85
N GLU A 205 26.81 1.43 11.95
CA GLU A 205 27.62 1.50 13.17
C GLU A 205 27.00 2.39 14.27
N SER A 206 26.12 3.32 13.89
CA SER A 206 25.46 4.25 14.82
C SER A 206 24.01 3.88 15.11
N PHE A 207 23.48 2.84 14.45
CA PHE A 207 22.11 2.41 14.63
C PHE A 207 21.88 1.82 16.02
N LYS A 208 20.85 2.32 16.70
CA LYS A 208 20.39 1.80 17.99
C LYS A 208 18.88 1.62 17.93
N ALA A 209 18.41 0.41 18.25
CA ALA A 209 16.98 0.09 18.30
C ALA A 209 16.21 1.03 19.26
N SER A 210 16.85 1.54 20.32
CA SER A 210 16.24 2.51 21.24
C SER A 210 15.98 3.89 20.62
N GLU A 211 16.68 4.24 19.55
CA GLU A 211 16.68 5.57 18.94
C GLU A 211 15.86 5.64 17.63
N THR A 212 15.16 4.58 17.25
CA THR A 212 14.47 4.49 15.95
C THR A 212 13.43 5.61 15.73
N LYS A 213 12.75 6.06 16.79
CA LYS A 213 11.83 7.21 16.72
C LYS A 213 12.56 8.53 16.42
N LYS A 214 13.76 8.72 16.98
CA LYS A 214 14.60 9.88 16.72
C LYS A 214 15.08 9.86 15.27
N ILE A 215 15.53 8.70 14.79
CA ILE A 215 15.93 8.49 13.39
C ILE A 215 14.77 8.81 12.44
N ALA A 216 13.55 8.34 12.73
CA ALA A 216 12.37 8.65 11.92
C ALA A 216 12.11 10.17 11.81
N GLY A 217 12.28 10.92 12.90
CA GLY A 217 12.16 12.39 12.89
C GLY A 217 13.25 13.09 12.08
N LEU A 218 14.49 12.59 12.12
CA LEU A 218 15.58 13.12 11.30
C LEU A 218 15.34 12.88 9.80
N ILE A 219 14.83 11.70 9.45
CA ILE A 219 14.45 11.36 8.07
C ILE A 219 13.32 12.28 7.57
N GLU A 220 12.33 12.57 8.42
CA GLU A 220 11.24 13.50 8.07
C GLU A 220 11.78 14.90 7.71
N ILE A 221 12.75 15.41 8.46
CA ILE A 221 13.39 16.71 8.18
C ILE A 221 14.05 16.69 6.80
N ILE A 222 14.84 15.65 6.51
CA ILE A 222 15.53 15.49 5.22
C ILE A 222 14.51 15.39 4.08
N ASN A 223 13.49 14.54 4.24
CA ASN A 223 12.43 14.34 3.25
C ASN A 223 11.70 15.65 2.92
N ASN A 224 11.35 16.45 3.93
CA ASN A 224 10.70 17.74 3.73
C ASN A 224 11.57 18.69 2.88
N GLU A 225 12.89 18.63 3.01
CA GLU A 225 13.80 19.46 2.24
C GLU A 225 13.93 19.01 0.78
N PHE A 226 13.89 17.71 0.53
CA PHE A 226 13.77 17.17 -0.82
C PHE A 226 12.45 17.58 -1.49
N ILE A 227 11.33 17.50 -0.76
CA ILE A 227 10.01 17.94 -1.25
C ILE A 227 10.04 19.43 -1.63
N LYS A 228 10.57 20.31 -0.75
CA LYS A 228 10.67 21.75 -1.03
C LYS A 228 11.53 22.05 -2.27
N GLN A 229 12.58 21.26 -2.50
CA GLN A 229 13.47 21.41 -3.65
C GLN A 229 12.92 20.76 -4.93
N GLY A 230 11.83 20.00 -4.85
CA GLY A 230 11.33 19.20 -5.97
C GLY A 230 12.30 18.10 -6.41
N LYS A 231 13.14 17.61 -5.49
CA LYS A 231 14.15 16.57 -5.74
C LYS A 231 13.70 15.24 -5.12
N ASN A 232 14.30 14.16 -5.59
CA ASN A 232 14.10 12.82 -5.05
C ASN A 232 15.42 12.24 -4.53
N TYR A 233 15.34 11.21 -3.68
CA TYR A 233 16.52 10.50 -3.18
C TYR A 233 16.32 8.98 -3.08
N ILE A 234 17.42 8.25 -2.89
CA ILE A 234 17.41 6.83 -2.51
C ILE A 234 17.53 6.75 -0.99
N LEU A 235 16.66 5.99 -0.34
CA LEU A 235 16.66 5.81 1.11
C LEU A 235 17.15 4.41 1.47
N ILE A 236 18.13 4.31 2.38
CA ILE A 236 18.67 3.05 2.88
C ILE A 236 18.61 3.03 4.40
N GLY A 237 18.13 1.95 5.00
CA GLY A 237 18.14 1.85 6.46
C GLY A 237 18.02 0.44 6.97
N PRO A 238 18.47 0.22 8.21
CA PRO A 238 18.40 -1.08 8.87
C PRO A 238 16.97 -1.40 9.30
N GLY A 239 16.60 -2.67 9.19
CA GLY A 239 15.28 -3.10 9.62
C GLY A 239 14.18 -2.71 8.65
N ARG A 240 12.94 -2.91 9.11
CA ARG A 240 11.73 -2.62 8.36
C ARG A 240 11.31 -1.16 8.45
N TRP A 241 11.07 -0.51 7.32
CA TRP A 241 10.46 0.81 7.27
C TRP A 241 8.97 0.75 7.65
N GLY A 242 8.55 1.59 8.58
CA GLY A 242 7.18 1.68 9.07
C GLY A 242 6.82 0.65 10.15
N SER A 243 7.79 -0.04 10.73
CA SER A 243 7.58 -0.89 11.90
C SER A 243 7.42 -0.07 13.17
N SER A 244 6.36 -0.31 13.94
CA SER A 244 6.22 0.23 15.30
C SER A 244 7.10 -0.49 16.33
N ASP A 245 7.58 -1.69 16.01
CA ASP A 245 8.54 -2.44 16.84
C ASP A 245 9.96 -1.93 16.55
N PRO A 246 10.64 -1.30 17.54
CA PRO A 246 11.98 -0.75 17.36
C PRO A 246 13.07 -1.79 17.08
N TRP A 247 12.83 -3.05 17.44
CA TRP A 247 13.78 -4.15 17.15
C TRP A 247 13.62 -4.67 15.72
N LEU A 248 12.46 -4.45 15.12
CA LEU A 248 12.17 -4.86 13.76
C LEU A 248 12.52 -3.77 12.74
N GLY A 249 12.52 -2.49 13.12
CA GLY A 249 12.93 -1.40 12.22
C GLY A 249 12.57 0.00 12.68
N ILE A 250 12.36 0.90 11.71
CA ILE A 250 12.21 2.34 11.94
C ILE A 250 10.75 2.75 11.72
N PRO A 251 10.09 3.39 12.70
CA PRO A 251 8.65 3.71 12.67
C PRO A 251 8.33 4.95 11.82
N VAL A 252 8.72 4.94 10.54
CA VAL A 252 8.38 6.02 9.59
C VAL A 252 6.94 5.90 9.07
N LYS A 253 6.31 7.03 8.80
CA LYS A 253 5.07 7.12 8.00
C LYS A 253 5.42 7.44 6.55
N TRP A 254 4.52 7.12 5.61
CA TRP A 254 4.74 7.42 4.19
C TRP A 254 5.06 8.90 3.93
N SER A 255 4.33 9.82 4.58
CA SER A 255 4.57 11.26 4.48
C SER A 255 5.98 11.69 4.89
N GLN A 256 6.69 10.89 5.69
CA GLN A 256 8.04 11.17 6.16
C GLN A 256 9.12 10.69 5.19
N ILE A 257 8.77 9.92 4.15
CA ILE A 257 9.72 9.36 3.17
C ILE A 257 9.23 9.49 1.71
N SER A 258 8.21 10.31 1.47
CA SER A 258 7.49 10.39 0.19
C SER A 258 8.29 10.95 -0.98
N ALA A 259 9.44 11.60 -0.74
CA ALA A 259 10.38 12.01 -1.80
C ALA A 259 11.38 10.91 -2.20
N SER A 260 11.34 9.73 -1.55
CA SER A 260 12.18 8.60 -1.95
C SER A 260 11.66 7.93 -3.24
N ARG A 261 12.58 7.55 -4.14
CA ARG A 261 12.27 6.82 -5.38
C ARG A 261 12.80 5.40 -5.41
N LEU A 262 13.69 5.09 -4.48
CA LEU A 262 14.13 3.74 -4.15
C LEU A 262 14.25 3.66 -2.63
N ILE A 263 13.61 2.66 -2.03
CA ILE A 263 13.69 2.38 -0.59
C ILE A 263 14.41 1.04 -0.42
N ILE A 264 15.36 0.99 0.49
CA ILE A 264 16.20 -0.17 0.73
C ILE A 264 16.14 -0.53 2.20
N GLU A 265 15.74 -1.77 2.48
CA GLU A 265 15.80 -2.39 3.79
C GLU A 265 17.07 -3.23 3.89
N ALA A 266 17.97 -2.81 4.79
CA ALA A 266 19.18 -3.55 5.10
C ALA A 266 18.93 -4.47 6.30
N GLY A 267 19.30 -5.74 6.15
CA GLY A 267 19.29 -6.74 7.21
C GLY A 267 20.15 -6.31 8.40
N LEU A 268 19.77 -6.78 9.58
CA LEU A 268 20.49 -6.57 10.84
C LEU A 268 21.20 -7.87 11.23
N GLU A 269 22.37 -7.77 11.87
CA GLU A 269 23.24 -8.92 12.24
C GLU A 269 22.49 -10.01 13.03
N ASN A 270 21.50 -9.62 13.85
CA ASN A 270 20.73 -10.52 14.71
C ASN A 270 19.26 -10.70 14.27
N TYR A 271 18.86 -10.20 13.09
CA TYR A 271 17.45 -10.22 12.71
C TYR A 271 17.22 -10.38 11.22
N ARG A 272 16.42 -11.39 10.86
CA ARG A 272 15.91 -11.57 9.50
C ARG A 272 14.61 -10.79 9.38
N ILE A 273 14.62 -9.75 8.55
CA ILE A 273 13.39 -9.03 8.20
C ILE A 273 12.67 -9.92 7.19
N ASP A 274 11.59 -10.55 7.60
CA ASP A 274 10.66 -11.15 6.66
C ASP A 274 9.97 -9.98 5.92
N PRO A 275 9.94 -9.93 4.57
CA PRO A 275 9.32 -8.84 3.82
C PRO A 275 7.83 -8.77 4.16
N SER A 276 7.53 -7.99 5.19
CA SER A 276 6.18 -7.86 5.70
C SER A 276 5.52 -6.75 4.91
N GLN A 277 4.67 -7.17 3.97
CA GLN A 277 3.95 -6.30 3.05
C GLN A 277 2.80 -5.62 3.79
N GLY A 278 3.07 -4.49 4.45
CA GLY A 278 2.02 -3.61 4.96
C GLY A 278 1.23 -3.07 3.76
N THR A 279 -0.06 -3.39 3.65
CA THR A 279 -0.86 -3.19 2.43
C THR A 279 -0.88 -1.73 1.93
N HIS A 280 -0.88 -0.74 2.83
CA HIS A 280 -0.85 0.68 2.47
C HIS A 280 0.54 1.17 2.04
N PHE A 281 1.60 0.67 2.68
CA PHE A 281 2.98 0.99 2.26
C PHE A 281 3.22 0.43 0.84
N PHE A 282 2.74 -0.79 0.58
CA PHE A 282 2.83 -1.45 -0.71
C PHE A 282 2.01 -0.74 -1.81
N GLN A 283 0.78 -0.32 -1.51
CA GLN A 283 -0.03 0.45 -2.46
C GLN A 283 0.69 1.74 -2.89
N ASN A 284 1.28 2.47 -1.95
CA ASN A 284 2.06 3.67 -2.27
C ASN A 284 3.30 3.35 -3.11
N LEU A 285 4.04 2.28 -2.79
CA LEU A 285 5.18 1.84 -3.61
C LEU A 285 4.76 1.61 -5.07
N THR A 286 3.63 0.91 -5.27
CA THR A 286 3.11 0.63 -6.62
C THR A 286 2.53 1.87 -7.31
N SER A 287 1.79 2.72 -6.61
CA SER A 287 1.12 3.89 -7.19
C SER A 287 2.08 5.03 -7.51
N PHE A 288 3.17 5.16 -6.75
CA PHE A 288 4.20 6.20 -6.98
C PHE A 288 5.44 5.67 -7.70
N SER A 289 5.41 4.42 -8.20
CA SER A 289 6.52 3.79 -8.92
C SER A 289 7.84 3.88 -8.15
N VAL A 290 7.80 3.61 -6.85
CA VAL A 290 8.97 3.61 -5.97
C VAL A 290 9.55 2.21 -5.95
N GLY A 291 10.84 2.09 -6.30
CA GLY A 291 11.57 0.83 -6.20
C GLY A 291 11.74 0.42 -4.75
N TYR A 292 11.76 -0.89 -4.49
CA TYR A 292 11.94 -1.40 -3.13
C TYR A 292 12.88 -2.60 -3.09
N PHE A 293 14.01 -2.47 -2.41
CA PHE A 293 15.01 -3.53 -2.30
C PHE A 293 15.09 -4.04 -0.86
N THR A 294 15.26 -5.35 -0.71
CA THR A 294 15.68 -5.97 0.55
C THR A 294 17.07 -6.54 0.35
N ILE A 295 18.03 -6.09 1.15
CA ILE A 295 19.41 -6.59 1.13
C ILE A 295 19.81 -7.08 2.50
N ASN A 296 20.55 -8.17 2.57
CA ASN A 296 21.13 -8.69 3.80
C ASN A 296 22.60 -9.06 3.60
N PRO A 297 23.52 -8.10 3.84
CA PRO A 297 24.95 -8.33 3.69
C PRO A 297 25.50 -9.46 4.57
N PHE A 298 24.86 -9.74 5.73
CA PHE A 298 25.36 -10.72 6.71
C PHE A 298 25.23 -12.17 6.25
N ILE A 299 24.23 -12.47 5.41
CA ILE A 299 23.99 -13.80 4.83
C ILE A 299 24.28 -13.83 3.33
N ASN A 300 24.95 -12.79 2.81
CA ASN A 300 25.32 -12.64 1.40
C ASN A 300 24.11 -12.60 0.44
N GLU A 301 22.95 -12.12 0.90
CA GLU A 301 21.75 -11.90 0.08
C GLU A 301 21.68 -10.41 -0.32
N GLY A 302 22.45 -10.02 -1.33
CA GLY A 302 22.57 -8.61 -1.72
C GLY A 302 23.61 -7.83 -0.90
N TYR A 303 24.02 -6.67 -1.42
CA TYR A 303 25.04 -5.83 -0.79
C TYR A 303 24.88 -4.36 -1.20
N TYR A 304 25.55 -3.49 -0.45
CA TYR A 304 25.77 -2.10 -0.80
C TYR A 304 27.19 -1.70 -0.37
N ASP A 305 27.87 -0.95 -1.23
CA ASP A 305 29.28 -0.58 -1.04
C ASP A 305 29.39 0.60 -0.05
N LEU A 306 29.34 0.29 1.24
CA LEU A 306 29.50 1.24 2.35
C LEU A 306 30.85 1.98 2.30
N ASP A 307 31.91 1.29 1.89
CA ASP A 307 33.25 1.88 1.78
C ASP A 307 33.30 2.94 0.68
N PHE A 308 32.60 2.70 -0.43
CA PHE A 308 32.41 3.71 -1.46
C PHE A 308 31.57 4.88 -0.95
N LEU A 309 30.39 4.62 -0.36
CA LEU A 309 29.49 5.66 0.15
C LEU A 309 30.16 6.55 1.20
N SER A 310 31.01 5.97 2.07
CA SER A 310 31.69 6.72 3.14
C SER A 310 32.79 7.67 2.64
N LYS A 311 33.31 7.47 1.42
CA LYS A 311 34.36 8.31 0.81
C LYS A 311 33.80 9.45 -0.06
N MET A 312 32.50 9.44 -0.31
CA MET A 312 31.85 10.41 -1.18
C MET A 312 31.60 11.75 -0.48
N PRO A 313 31.40 12.85 -1.24
CA PRO A 313 31.06 14.14 -0.67
C PRO A 313 29.80 14.08 0.20
N ILE A 314 29.93 14.55 1.44
CA ILE A 314 28.84 14.61 2.40
C ILE A 314 28.04 15.89 2.15
N ALA A 315 26.76 15.75 1.83
CA ALA A 315 25.82 16.87 1.75
C ALA A 315 25.22 17.19 3.13
N TYR A 316 24.97 16.16 3.94
CA TYR A 316 24.55 16.28 5.32
C TYR A 316 24.99 15.05 6.12
N GLU A 317 25.43 15.24 7.37
CA GLU A 317 25.73 14.14 8.28
C GLU A 317 25.40 14.55 9.72
N ASP A 318 24.75 13.64 10.46
CA ASP A 318 24.56 13.72 11.90
C ASP A 318 25.02 12.42 12.58
N ASP A 319 24.65 12.22 13.85
CA ASP A 319 25.01 11.02 14.61
C ASP A 319 24.52 9.71 13.96
N TYR A 320 23.40 9.71 13.24
CA TYR A 320 22.73 8.51 12.75
C TYR A 320 22.61 8.43 11.22
N ILE A 321 22.50 9.56 10.53
CA ILE A 321 22.18 9.63 9.10
C ILE A 321 23.32 10.29 8.34
N ARG A 322 23.62 9.75 7.15
CA ARG A 322 24.47 10.41 6.17
C ARG A 322 23.70 10.58 4.86
N HIS A 323 23.81 11.76 4.28
CA HIS A 323 23.33 12.11 2.95
C HIS A 323 24.54 12.39 2.05
N VAL A 324 24.65 11.60 0.99
CA VAL A 324 25.67 11.69 -0.05
C VAL A 324 25.04 12.26 -1.31
N HIS A 325 25.73 13.21 -1.94
CA HIS A 325 25.34 13.79 -3.22
C HIS A 325 26.40 13.47 -4.29
N PHE A 326 25.93 13.03 -5.46
CA PHE A 326 26.76 12.77 -6.63
C PHE A 326 26.56 13.87 -7.68
N GLU A 327 27.66 14.32 -8.29
CA GLU A 327 27.60 15.28 -9.41
C GLU A 327 26.88 14.71 -10.64
N LYS A 328 26.97 13.39 -10.82
CA LYS A 328 26.32 12.67 -11.92
C LYS A 328 25.30 11.67 -11.35
N PRO A 329 24.15 11.50 -12.01
CA PRO A 329 23.11 10.63 -11.50
C PRO A 329 23.55 9.16 -11.52
N VAL A 330 23.11 8.42 -10.52
CA VAL A 330 23.16 6.95 -10.49
C VAL A 330 21.94 6.38 -11.20
N ILE A 331 22.15 5.24 -11.85
CA ILE A 331 21.10 4.52 -12.56
C ILE A 331 20.63 3.37 -11.67
N VAL A 332 19.33 3.33 -11.39
CA VAL A 332 18.67 2.19 -10.74
C VAL A 332 18.02 1.34 -11.82
N GLN A 333 18.22 0.03 -11.76
CA GLN A 333 17.56 -0.94 -12.65
C GLN A 333 16.86 -2.00 -11.81
N ILE A 334 15.61 -2.31 -12.16
CA ILE A 334 14.77 -3.28 -11.46
C ILE A 334 14.17 -4.24 -12.48
N ASP A 335 14.50 -5.53 -12.34
CA ASP A 335 13.90 -6.62 -13.10
C ASP A 335 12.84 -7.32 -12.23
N GLY A 336 11.57 -6.97 -12.46
CA GLY A 336 10.45 -7.56 -11.73
C GLY A 336 10.22 -9.04 -12.03
N LYS A 337 10.80 -9.61 -13.11
CA LYS A 337 10.67 -11.05 -13.42
C LYS A 337 11.66 -11.87 -12.60
N SER A 338 12.91 -11.44 -12.55
CA SER A 338 13.95 -12.11 -11.77
C SER A 338 14.01 -11.65 -10.30
N HIS A 339 13.21 -10.66 -9.91
CA HIS A 339 13.23 -10.01 -8.60
C HIS A 339 14.59 -9.42 -8.25
N LYS A 340 15.38 -9.03 -9.26
CA LYS A 340 16.71 -8.45 -9.09
C LYS A 340 16.67 -6.94 -9.23
N GLY A 341 17.50 -6.27 -8.46
CA GLY A 341 17.64 -4.82 -8.50
C GLY A 341 19.08 -4.40 -8.33
N ILE A 342 19.51 -3.41 -9.10
CA ILE A 342 20.86 -2.83 -9.01
C ILE A 342 20.83 -1.31 -9.00
N VAL A 343 21.84 -0.73 -8.36
CA VAL A 343 22.18 0.69 -8.48
C VAL A 343 23.62 0.76 -8.96
N MET A 344 23.86 1.41 -10.09
CA MET A 344 25.19 1.57 -10.67
C MET A 344 25.96 2.70 -9.97
N LYS A 345 27.29 2.59 -9.87
CA LYS A 345 28.15 3.70 -9.45
C LYS A 345 28.06 4.85 -10.46
N PRO A 346 28.14 6.12 -10.01
CA PRO A 346 28.12 7.26 -10.92
C PRO A 346 29.34 7.21 -11.86
N SER A 347 29.10 7.27 -13.17
CA SER A 347 30.11 7.17 -14.24
C SER A 347 30.79 8.49 -14.56
#